data_AF-A0A742UH57-F1
#
_entry.id   AF-A0A742UH57-F1
#
_cell.length_a   1.000
_cell.length_b   1.000
_cell.length_c   1.000
_cell.angle_alpha   90.00
_cell.angle_beta   90.00
_cell.angle_gamma   90.00
#
_symmetry.space_group_name_H-M   'P 1'
#
loop_
_entity.id
_entity.type
_entity.pdbx_description
1 polymer ?
#
loop_
_entity_poly.entity_id
_entity_poly.type
_entity_poly.pdbx_seq_one_letter_code
_entity_poly.pdbx_strand_id
1 'polypeptide(L)' 'SFGFRALKESWDITPSPYIRTVTAAELREITVTSLPAYTDSSVEIARRSLYAQHPALRQTGDNRRRWAELAGV' A
#
# COMPACT_ATOMS: atom_id res chain seq x y z
N SER A 1 -7.93 6.27 17.69
CA SER A 1 -6.62 6.11 17.02
C SER A 1 -6.57 7.10 15.88
N PHE A 2 -5.43 7.72 15.56
CA PHE A 2 -5.35 8.60 14.39
C PHE A 2 -4.71 7.83 13.23
N GLY A 3 -5.36 7.86 12.08
CA GLY A 3 -4.74 7.46 10.82
C GLY A 3 -4.39 8.68 9.99
N PHE A 4 -3.54 8.50 8.99
CA PHE A 4 -3.23 9.57 8.06
C PHE A 4 -3.22 9.06 6.63
N ARG A 5 -3.58 9.95 5.71
CA ARG A 5 -3.42 9.76 4.26
C ARG A 5 -2.33 10.69 3.78
N ALA A 6 -1.32 10.16 3.09
CA ALA A 6 -0.30 10.99 2.46
C ALA A 6 -0.93 11.75 1.27
N LEU A 7 -0.72 13.07 1.24
CA LEU A 7 -1.09 13.96 0.13
C LEU A 7 0.11 14.24 -0.77
N LYS A 8 1.29 14.37 -0.18
CA LYS A 8 2.56 14.55 -0.90
C LYS A 8 3.65 13.72 -0.23
N GLU A 9 4.35 12.94 -1.05
CA GLU A 9 5.37 12.01 -0.57
C GLU A 9 6.40 11.69 -1.66
N SER A 10 7.58 11.24 -1.23
CA SER A 10 8.67 10.76 -2.08
C SER A 10 9.21 9.44 -1.56
N TRP A 11 9.68 8.60 -2.48
CA TRP A 11 10.32 7.33 -2.18
C TRP A 11 11.80 7.35 -2.58
N ASP A 12 12.66 6.90 -1.67
CA ASP A 12 14.05 6.56 -1.97
C ASP A 12 14.19 5.03 -2.01
N ILE A 13 14.51 4.53 -3.21
CA ILE A 13 14.63 3.11 -3.53
C ILE A 13 16.09 2.61 -3.53
N THR A 14 17.04 3.49 -3.18
CA THR A 14 18.47 3.16 -3.12
C THR A 14 18.80 2.24 -1.93
N PRO A 15 18.34 2.53 -0.69
CA PRO A 15 18.57 1.63 0.45
C PRO A 15 17.53 0.51 0.51
N SER A 16 17.89 -0.61 1.15
CA SER A 16 16.95 -1.68 1.54
C SER A 16 16.93 -1.81 3.07
N PRO A 17 15.80 -1.55 3.74
CA PRO A 17 14.45 -1.29 3.20
C PRO A 17 14.30 0.10 2.55
N TYR A 18 13.37 0.20 1.60
CA TYR A 18 13.04 1.48 0.94
C TYR A 18 12.57 2.52 1.95
N ILE A 19 12.95 3.77 1.72
CA ILE A 19 12.60 4.89 2.60
C ILE A 19 11.46 5.69 1.97
N ARG A 20 10.42 5.92 2.77
CA ARG A 20 9.27 6.75 2.41
C ARG A 20 9.29 8.04 3.21
N THR A 21 9.22 9.17 2.53
CA THR A 21 9.13 10.49 3.18
C THR A 21 7.80 11.14 2.81
N VAL A 22 6.96 11.42 3.83
CA VAL A 22 5.66 12.07 3.65
C VAL A 22 5.80 13.53 4.10
N THR A 23 5.70 14.47 3.16
CA THR A 23 5.85 15.91 3.43
C THR A 23 4.53 16.60 3.77
N ALA A 24 3.41 16.04 3.29
CA ALA A 24 2.07 16.51 3.63
C ALA A 24 1.12 15.33 3.82
N ALA A 25 0.35 15.35 4.90
CA ALA A 25 -0.62 14.32 5.23
C ALA A 25 -1.91 14.92 5.76
N GLU A 26 -3.02 14.27 5.42
CA GLU A 26 -4.33 14.52 6.01
C GLU A 26 -4.51 13.56 7.19
N LEU A 27 -4.69 14.11 8.39
CA LEU A 27 -5.00 13.35 9.61
C LEU A 27 -6.50 13.12 9.71
N ARG A 28 -6.89 11.88 10.00
CA ARG A 28 -8.27 11.50 10.22
C ARG A 28 -8.38 10.75 11.55
N GLU A 29 -9.37 11.12 12.34
CA GLU A 29 -9.71 10.36 13.53
C GLU A 29 -10.33 9.02 13.10
N ILE A 30 -9.74 7.92 13.57
CA ILE A 30 -10.21 6.57 13.29
C ILE A 30 -10.66 5.93 14.60
N THR A 31 -11.97 5.65 14.67
CA THR A 31 -12.57 4.87 15.75
C THR A 31 -12.41 3.38 15.45
N VAL A 32 -11.92 2.61 16.43
CA VAL A 32 -11.79 1.16 16.30
C VAL A 32 -13.19 0.56 16.41
N THR A 33 -13.69 0.02 15.31
CA THR A 33 -14.97 -0.72 15.24
C THR A 33 -14.67 -2.20 15.00
N SER A 34 -15.59 -3.09 15.43
CA SER A 34 -15.51 -4.55 15.24
C SER A 34 -15.48 -4.98 13.77
N LEU A 35 -15.79 -4.06 12.85
CA LEU A 35 -15.56 -4.17 11.41
C LEU A 35 -14.44 -3.19 11.01
N PRO A 36 -13.16 -3.55 11.14
CA PRO A 36 -12.09 -2.67 10.70
C PRO A 36 -12.29 -2.41 9.20
N ALA A 37 -12.26 -1.13 8.79
CA ALA A 37 -12.45 -0.79 7.38
C ALA A 37 -11.45 -1.54 6.47
N TYR A 38 -10.26 -1.91 7.00
CA TYR A 38 -9.34 -2.83 6.34
C TYR A 38 -8.40 -3.54 7.34
N THR A 39 -8.12 -4.82 7.11
CA THR A 39 -7.16 -5.64 7.89
C THR A 39 -5.70 -5.52 7.41
N ASP A 40 -5.49 -5.16 6.12
CA ASP A 40 -4.18 -5.10 5.43
C ASP A 40 -3.86 -3.74 4.77
N SER A 41 -4.74 -2.72 4.92
CA SER A 41 -4.67 -1.56 4.00
C SER A 41 -3.46 -0.66 4.16
N SER A 42 -2.88 -0.50 5.35
CA SER A 42 -1.80 0.48 5.52
C SER A 42 -0.55 0.11 4.71
N VAL A 43 -0.20 -1.18 4.72
CA VAL A 43 0.89 -1.74 3.91
C VAL A 43 0.51 -1.75 2.43
N GLU A 44 -0.71 -2.13 2.08
CA GLU A 44 -1.16 -2.05 0.70
C GLU A 44 -1.16 -0.63 0.15
N ILE A 45 -1.57 0.36 0.95
CA ILE A 45 -1.58 1.79 0.57
C ILE A 45 -0.15 2.27 0.32
N ALA A 46 0.80 1.90 1.18
CA ALA A 46 2.22 2.20 0.97
C ALA A 46 2.75 1.55 -0.32
N ARG A 47 2.40 0.28 -0.58
CA ARG A 47 2.79 -0.42 -1.82
C ARG A 47 2.18 0.22 -3.07
N ARG A 48 0.89 0.58 -3.03
CA ARG A 48 0.22 1.29 -4.13
C ARG A 48 0.89 2.63 -4.43
N SER A 49 1.24 3.38 -3.39
CA SER A 49 1.97 4.65 -3.52
C SER A 49 3.36 4.44 -4.16
N LEU A 50 4.12 3.47 -3.66
CA LEU A 50 5.42 3.10 -4.22
C LEU A 50 5.32 2.77 -5.72
N TYR A 51 4.34 1.95 -6.10
CA TYR A 51 4.16 1.55 -7.50
C TYR A 51 3.61 2.66 -8.39
N ALA A 52 2.93 3.66 -7.84
CA ALA A 52 2.52 4.84 -8.60
C ALA A 52 3.72 5.70 -9.01
N GLN A 53 4.74 5.82 -8.14
CA GLN A 53 5.97 6.57 -8.43
C GLN A 53 7.02 5.74 -9.16
N HIS A 54 7.09 4.43 -8.86
CA HIS A 54 8.03 3.49 -9.45
C HIS A 54 7.29 2.28 -10.06
N PRO A 55 6.63 2.43 -11.23
CA PRO A 55 5.87 1.35 -11.86
C PRO A 55 6.69 0.09 -12.15
N ALA A 56 7.99 0.24 -12.43
CA ALA A 56 8.90 -0.89 -12.70
C ALA A 56 9.09 -1.83 -11.49
N LEU A 57 8.87 -1.34 -10.26
CA LEU A 57 8.94 -2.17 -9.05
C LEU A 57 7.67 -2.98 -8.82
N ARG A 58 6.60 -2.71 -9.57
CA ARG A 58 5.36 -3.48 -9.50
C ARG A 58 5.61 -4.85 -10.11
N GLN A 59 5.81 -5.85 -9.26
CA GLN A 59 5.70 -7.23 -9.69
C GLN A 59 4.25 -7.42 -10.17
N THR A 60 4.07 -7.60 -11.47
CA THR A 60 2.80 -8.05 -12.02
C THR A 60 2.67 -9.49 -11.60
N GLY A 61 2.20 -9.71 -10.36
CA GLY A 61 1.79 -11.03 -9.92
C GLY A 61 0.81 -11.53 -10.96
N ASP A 62 1.13 -12.64 -11.60
CA ASP A 62 0.30 -13.23 -12.63
C ASP A 62 -0.98 -13.70 -11.96
N ASN A 63 -1.95 -12.78 -11.84
CA ASN A 63 -3.23 -13.05 -11.21
C ASN A 63 -3.88 -14.26 -11.86
N ARG A 64 -3.56 -14.54 -13.14
CA ARG A 64 -4.02 -15.75 -13.83
C ARG A 64 -3.63 -17.04 -13.12
N ARG A 65 -2.41 -17.15 -12.56
CA ARG A 65 -1.99 -18.36 -11.81
C ARG A 65 -2.82 -18.53 -10.55
N ARG A 66 -3.03 -17.44 -9.82
CA ARG A 66 -3.87 -17.45 -8.61
C ARG A 66 -5.34 -17.76 -8.93
N TRP A 67 -5.85 -17.23 -10.05
CA TRP A 67 -7.20 -17.54 -10.53
C TRP A 67 -7.33 -18.97 -11.05
N ALA A 68 -6.29 -19.52 -11.68
CA ALA A 68 -6.23 -20.92 -12.12
C ALA A 68 -6.23 -21.88 -10.92
N GLU A 69 -5.39 -21.62 -9.91
CA GLU A 69 -5.37 -22.38 -8.65
C GLU A 69 -6.73 -22.34 -7.92
N LEU A 70 -7.41 -21.18 -7.89
CA LEU A 70 -8.74 -21.04 -7.29
C LEU A 70 -9.86 -21.67 -8.13
N ALA A 71 -9.70 -21.71 -9.45
CA ALA A 71 -10.63 -22.34 -10.38
C ALA A 71 -10.40 -23.86 -10.53
N GLY A 72 -9.32 -24.39 -9.94
CA GLY A 72 -8.98 -25.82 -9.99
C GLY A 72 -8.54 -26.29 -11.39
N VAL A 73 -8.01 -25.39 -12.22
CA VAL A 73 -7.57 -25.66 -13.61
C VAL A 73 -6.07 -25.45 -13.76
#